data_AF-A0A947BJV3-F1
#
_entry.id   AF-A0A947BJV3-F1
#
_cell.length_a   1.000
_cell.length_b   1.000
_cell.length_c   1.000
_cell.angle_alpha   90.00
_cell.angle_beta   90.00
_cell.angle_gamma   90.00
#
_symmetry.space_group_name_H-M   'P 1'
#
loop_
_entity.id
_entity.type
_entity.pdbx_description
1 polymer ?
#
loop_
_entity_poly.entity_id
_entity_poly.type
_entity_poly.pdbx_seq_one_letter_code
_entity_poly.pdbx_strand_id
1 'polypeptide(L)'
;PGQVRDRYERNLFGSVYRPSLFGLNNYGRGDYYYNDGYLVRYGDRGGISGWIPLLGGALGIGNVWPSGYRSYEVPDYYVDYYNLGGPNRYRYADNVIYRVDPEDAAITSVAALITGDEFTVGQPMPRGYDVYNVPYSYRDRYYDGPDRMYRYSDGYVYQIDPETRLVAAAIDLLI
;
A
#
# COMPACT_ATOMS: atom_id res chain seq x y z
N PRO A 1 -22.57 -10.74 14.33
CA PRO A 1 -22.50 -9.60 13.38
C PRO A 1 -21.05 -9.13 13.21
N GLY A 2 -20.29 -9.47 12.16
CA GLY A 2 -20.61 -9.90 10.82
C GLY A 2 -19.56 -9.25 9.94
N GLN A 3 -18.29 -9.68 10.01
CA GLN A 3 -17.21 -9.12 9.21
C GLN A 3 -16.34 -10.27 8.66
N VAL A 4 -16.76 -10.70 7.48
CA VAL A 4 -15.94 -11.08 6.34
C VAL A 4 -14.58 -11.69 6.70
N ARG A 5 -14.60 -13.00 6.96
CA ARG A 5 -13.49 -13.87 6.56
C ARG A 5 -13.39 -13.75 5.04
N ASP A 6 -12.57 -12.81 4.58
CA ASP A 6 -12.32 -12.67 3.15
C ASP A 6 -11.66 -13.95 2.66
N ARG A 7 -12.48 -14.75 1.97
CA ARG A 7 -12.09 -15.94 1.24
C ARG A 7 -11.18 -15.51 0.08
N TYR A 8 -9.92 -15.24 0.36
CA TYR A 8 -8.85 -15.37 -0.63
C TYR A 8 -8.31 -16.82 -0.69
N GLU A 9 -9.01 -17.78 -0.07
CA GLU A 9 -8.71 -19.20 -0.12
C GLU A 9 -9.47 -19.90 -1.26
N ARG A 10 -8.99 -19.70 -2.49
CA ARG A 10 -8.72 -20.76 -3.49
C ARG A 10 -8.59 -20.13 -4.87
N ASN A 11 -7.34 -19.93 -5.32
CA ASN A 11 -7.07 -20.13 -6.74
C ASN A 11 -7.42 -21.59 -7.07
N LEU A 12 -8.00 -21.83 -8.25
CA LEU A 12 -8.47 -23.14 -8.75
C LEU A 12 -7.43 -24.30 -8.73
N PHE A 13 -6.21 -24.05 -8.26
CA PHE A 13 -5.08 -24.97 -8.25
C PHE A 13 -4.42 -25.19 -6.87
N GLY A 14 -5.10 -24.87 -5.76
CA GLY A 14 -4.65 -25.29 -4.41
C GLY A 14 -3.34 -24.66 -3.90
N SER A 15 -2.87 -23.58 -4.54
CA SER A 15 -1.68 -22.85 -4.08
C SER A 15 -2.06 -21.91 -2.93
N VAL A 16 -1.34 -22.02 -1.82
CA VAL A 16 -1.43 -21.11 -0.66
C VAL A 16 -1.20 -19.69 -1.15
N TYR A 17 -2.16 -18.79 -0.90
CA TYR A 17 -2.07 -17.37 -1.23
C TYR A 17 -0.86 -16.76 -0.52
N ARG A 18 0.10 -16.23 -1.30
CA ARG A 18 1.36 -15.65 -0.82
C ARG A 18 1.49 -14.26 -1.41
N PRO A 19 0.94 -13.22 -0.77
CA PRO A 19 1.03 -11.86 -1.29
C PRO A 19 2.50 -11.43 -1.26
N SER A 20 3.03 -11.04 -2.41
CA SER A 20 4.19 -10.13 -2.42
C SER A 20 3.68 -8.79 -1.89
N LEU A 21 4.39 -8.20 -0.94
CA LEU A 21 3.95 -6.98 -0.26
C LEU A 21 4.71 -5.79 -0.86
N PHE A 22 4.28 -5.22 -1.99
CA PHE A 22 5.00 -4.09 -2.62
C PHE A 22 6.53 -4.32 -2.78
N GLY A 23 6.95 -5.53 -3.15
CA GLY A 23 8.37 -5.88 -3.27
C GLY A 23 9.15 -5.98 -1.94
N LEU A 24 8.48 -5.95 -0.77
CA LEU A 24 9.13 -6.10 0.52
C LEU A 24 9.70 -7.51 0.70
N ASN A 25 11.03 -7.60 0.76
CA ASN A 25 11.75 -8.88 0.91
C ASN A 25 12.16 -9.18 2.36
N ASN A 26 12.05 -8.20 3.26
CA ASN A 26 12.52 -8.30 4.64
C ASN A 26 11.46 -8.87 5.61
N TYR A 27 10.23 -9.10 5.15
CA TYR A 27 9.15 -9.68 5.97
C TYR A 27 8.96 -11.17 5.63
N GLY A 28 8.67 -11.96 6.66
CA GLY A 28 8.36 -13.38 6.49
C GLY A 28 7.17 -13.57 5.57
N ARG A 29 7.40 -14.15 4.39
CA ARG A 29 6.36 -14.43 3.39
C ARG A 29 5.40 -15.50 3.93
N GLY A 30 4.18 -15.12 4.33
CA GLY A 30 3.07 -16.08 4.50
C GLY A 30 2.18 -15.99 5.73
N ASP A 31 2.48 -15.15 6.74
CA ASP A 31 1.71 -15.16 8.01
C ASP A 31 0.91 -13.86 8.28
N TYR A 32 0.78 -13.00 7.27
CA TYR A 32 0.16 -11.68 7.43
C TYR A 32 -1.29 -11.68 6.91
N TYR A 33 -2.18 -11.08 7.70
CA TYR A 33 -3.60 -10.91 7.40
C TYR A 33 -3.92 -9.42 7.28
N TYR A 34 -4.73 -9.04 6.29
CA TYR A 34 -5.21 -7.66 6.20
C TYR A 34 -6.25 -7.40 7.30
N ASN A 35 -6.03 -6.34 8.07
CA ASN A 35 -6.95 -5.86 9.09
C ASN A 35 -6.88 -4.34 9.15
N ASP A 36 -7.96 -3.67 8.74
CA ASP A 36 -8.16 -2.23 8.86
C ASP A 36 -6.97 -1.35 8.40
N GLY A 37 -6.43 -1.63 7.21
CA GLY A 37 -5.28 -0.88 6.68
C GLY A 37 -3.93 -1.29 7.27
N TYR A 38 -3.86 -2.41 7.97
CA TYR A 38 -2.63 -3.04 8.43
C TYR A 38 -2.52 -4.46 7.87
N LEU A 39 -1.28 -4.92 7.72
CA LEU A 39 -0.99 -6.34 7.69
C LEU A 39 -0.59 -6.76 9.08
N VAL A 40 -1.38 -7.62 9.71
CA VAL A 40 -1.13 -8.13 11.06
C VAL A 40 -0.67 -9.58 11.00
N ARG A 41 0.35 -9.90 11.79
CA ARG A 41 0.77 -11.27 12.05
C ARG A 41 0.30 -11.65 13.44
N TYR A 42 -0.38 -12.78 13.57
CA TYR A 42 -0.77 -13.32 14.86
C TYR A 42 0.30 -14.30 15.36
N GLY A 43 0.58 -14.28 16.66
CA GLY A 43 1.38 -15.31 17.31
C GLY A 43 0.54 -16.51 17.73
N ASP A 44 1.19 -17.56 18.23
CA ASP A 44 0.59 -18.87 18.54
C ASP A 44 -0.56 -18.81 19.57
N ARG A 45 -0.66 -17.71 20.33
CA ARG A 45 -1.73 -17.47 21.33
C ARG A 45 -2.81 -16.50 20.86
N GLY A 46 -2.84 -16.14 19.58
CA GLY A 46 -3.84 -15.24 18.98
C GLY A 46 -3.59 -13.74 19.19
N GLY A 47 -2.52 -13.35 19.90
CA GLY A 47 -2.09 -11.94 20.00
C GLY A 47 -1.34 -11.47 18.75
N ILE A 48 -1.31 -10.15 18.48
CA ILE A 48 -0.54 -9.58 17.37
C ILE A 48 0.95 -9.67 17.71
N SER A 49 1.71 -10.41 16.90
CA SER A 49 3.16 -10.60 17.04
C SER A 49 3.97 -9.66 16.13
N GLY A 50 3.32 -9.01 15.17
CA GLY A 50 3.92 -7.99 14.31
C GLY A 50 2.86 -7.34 13.43
N TRP A 51 3.15 -6.14 12.94
CA TRP A 51 2.26 -5.43 12.02
C TRP A 51 3.06 -4.59 11.02
N ILE A 52 2.50 -4.40 9.83
CA ILE A 52 2.99 -3.49 8.79
C ILE A 52 1.83 -2.53 8.49
N PRO A 53 1.97 -1.23 8.78
CA PRO A 53 0.96 -0.26 8.41
C PRO A 53 0.95 -0.08 6.90
N LEU A 54 -0.23 0.02 6.31
CA LEU A 54 -0.39 0.29 4.88
C LEU A 54 -0.81 1.74 4.64
N LEU A 55 -0.74 2.12 3.36
CA LEU A 55 -1.15 3.42 2.83
C LEU A 55 -2.58 3.85 3.15
N GLY A 56 -3.44 2.96 3.63
CA GLY A 56 -4.77 3.33 4.09
C GLY A 56 -5.08 2.89 5.52
N GLY A 57 -4.04 2.63 6.31
CA GLY A 57 -4.10 2.54 7.77
C GLY A 57 -3.30 3.69 8.40
N ALA A 58 -2.42 3.39 9.37
CA ALA A 58 -1.60 4.40 10.06
C ALA A 58 -0.74 5.27 9.14
N LEU A 59 -0.33 4.78 7.96
CA LEU A 59 0.47 5.55 7.00
C LEU A 59 -0.38 6.22 5.91
N GLY A 60 -1.68 6.39 6.14
CA GLY A 60 -2.55 7.10 5.22
C GLY A 60 -2.38 8.62 5.23
N ILE A 61 -2.72 9.24 4.10
CA ILE A 61 -2.79 10.70 3.95
C ILE A 61 -3.72 11.28 5.02
N GLY A 62 -3.28 12.35 5.67
CA GLY A 62 -3.96 13.03 6.78
C GLY A 62 -3.55 12.56 8.17
N ASN A 63 -2.90 11.39 8.29
CA ASN A 63 -2.41 10.90 9.59
C ASN A 63 -1.03 11.47 9.91
N VAL A 64 -0.78 11.73 11.20
CA VAL A 64 0.56 12.04 11.70
C VAL A 64 1.45 10.80 11.64
N TRP A 65 2.69 10.96 11.17
CA TRP A 65 3.67 9.88 11.14
C TRP A 65 3.80 9.22 12.53
N PRO A 66 3.64 7.90 12.68
CA PRO A 66 3.63 7.28 13.99
C PRO A 66 5.02 7.38 14.66
N SER A 67 5.07 7.87 15.89
CA SER A 67 6.33 8.15 16.62
C SER A 67 7.24 6.92 16.81
N GLY A 68 6.65 5.73 16.87
CA GLY A 68 7.37 4.45 16.97
C GLY A 68 7.73 3.82 15.61
N TYR A 69 7.29 4.39 14.50
CA TYR A 69 7.52 3.83 13.17
C TYR A 69 8.79 4.40 12.54
N ARG A 70 9.77 3.52 12.30
CA ARG A 70 11.08 3.93 11.79
C ARG A 70 10.96 4.40 10.35
N SER A 71 11.39 5.63 10.11
CA SER A 71 11.70 6.13 8.77
C SER A 71 13.19 6.03 8.52
N TYR A 72 13.55 5.77 7.26
CA TYR A 72 14.91 5.84 6.76
C TYR A 72 15.11 7.14 5.97
N GLU A 73 16.37 7.49 5.69
CA GLU A 73 16.68 8.57 4.77
C GLU A 73 16.30 8.14 3.34
N VAL A 74 15.68 9.07 2.60
CA VAL A 74 15.45 8.89 1.17
C VAL A 74 16.80 9.05 0.46
N PRO A 75 17.20 8.11 -0.41
CA PRO A 75 18.42 8.26 -1.21
C PRO A 75 18.40 9.55 -2.05
N ASP A 76 19.54 10.24 -2.14
CA ASP A 76 19.69 11.55 -2.80
C ASP A 76 19.09 11.59 -4.22
N TYR A 77 19.26 10.51 -4.99
CA TYR A 77 18.67 10.38 -6.32
C TYR A 77 17.15 10.64 -6.34
N TYR A 78 16.41 10.13 -5.35
CA TYR A 78 14.97 10.33 -5.27
C TYR A 78 14.61 11.71 -4.72
N VAL A 79 15.46 12.28 -3.86
CA VAL A 79 15.31 13.66 -3.38
C VAL A 79 15.38 14.62 -4.57
N ASP A 80 16.37 14.43 -5.44
CA ASP A 80 16.57 15.24 -6.64
C ASP A 80 15.46 15.01 -7.69
N TYR A 81 15.11 13.75 -7.95
CA TYR A 81 14.11 13.39 -8.97
C TYR A 81 12.73 13.94 -8.62
N TYR A 82 12.28 13.72 -7.38
CA TYR A 82 10.96 14.15 -6.96
C TYR A 82 10.92 15.59 -6.45
N ASN A 83 12.09 16.18 -6.14
CA ASN A 83 12.27 17.57 -5.70
C ASN A 83 11.22 18.01 -4.66
N LEU A 84 11.04 17.19 -3.62
CA LEU A 84 9.96 17.35 -2.63
C LEU A 84 10.31 18.36 -1.52
N GLY A 85 11.41 19.09 -1.66
CA GLY A 85 11.98 19.98 -0.65
C GLY A 85 12.98 19.27 0.28
N GLY A 86 13.24 19.88 1.44
CA GLY A 86 14.30 19.42 2.35
C GLY A 86 14.00 18.09 3.07
N PRO A 87 15.02 17.48 3.71
CA PRO A 87 14.94 16.14 4.32
C PRO A 87 13.82 15.90 5.33
N ASN A 88 13.41 16.95 6.03
CA ASN A 88 12.35 16.87 7.02
C ASN A 88 10.95 16.69 6.41
N ARG A 89 10.79 16.97 5.10
CA ARG A 89 9.51 16.89 4.36
C ARG A 89 9.22 15.51 3.78
N TYR A 90 10.10 14.53 3.99
CA TYR A 90 9.84 13.16 3.54
C TYR A 90 10.06 12.12 4.63
N ARG A 91 9.40 10.98 4.44
CA ARG A 91 9.62 9.75 5.19
C ARG A 91 9.77 8.60 4.20
N TYR A 92 10.68 7.68 4.49
CA TYR A 92 10.90 6.49 3.68
C TYR A 92 10.70 5.26 4.54
N ALA A 93 9.70 4.46 4.21
CA ALA A 93 9.46 3.17 4.83
C ALA A 93 8.78 2.24 3.85
N ASP A 94 9.11 0.96 3.92
CA ASP A 94 8.42 -0.10 3.17
C ASP A 94 8.36 0.13 1.66
N ASN A 95 9.48 0.57 1.08
CA ASN A 95 9.58 0.95 -0.33
C ASN A 95 8.65 2.11 -0.72
N VAL A 96 8.15 2.88 0.23
CA VAL A 96 7.28 4.03 -0.01
C VAL A 96 7.96 5.31 0.45
N ILE A 97 7.98 6.31 -0.43
CA ILE A 97 8.32 7.69 -0.06
C ILE A 97 7.02 8.43 0.23
N TYR A 98 6.89 8.96 1.44
CA TYR A 98 5.80 9.82 1.87
C TYR A 98 6.27 11.26 1.90
N ARG A 99 5.41 12.19 1.46
CA ARG A 99 5.53 13.60 1.87
C ARG A 99 4.89 13.78 3.22
N VAL A 100 5.58 14.54 4.07
CA VAL A 100 5.05 14.94 5.36
C VAL A 100 5.16 16.45 5.55
N ASP A 101 4.23 17.00 6.32
CA ASP A 101 4.35 18.36 6.82
C ASP A 101 5.56 18.44 7.79
N PRO A 102 6.48 19.39 7.60
CA PRO A 102 7.66 19.51 8.47
C PRO A 102 7.34 19.99 9.90
N GLU A 103 6.18 20.58 10.15
CA GLU A 103 5.78 21.11 11.46
C GLU A 103 5.27 20.01 12.40
N ASP A 104 4.39 19.13 11.90
CA ASP A 104 3.71 18.11 12.71
C ASP A 104 3.88 16.67 12.21
N ALA A 105 4.60 16.46 11.09
CA ALA A 105 4.78 15.18 10.43
C ALA A 105 3.50 14.54 9.89
N ALA A 106 2.44 15.31 9.64
CA ALA A 106 1.25 14.84 8.94
C ALA A 106 1.59 14.36 7.53
N ILE A 107 1.15 13.16 7.15
CA ILE A 107 1.34 12.59 5.82
C ILE A 107 0.44 13.36 4.86
N THR A 108 1.05 14.09 3.93
CA THR A 108 0.32 14.95 2.98
C THR A 108 0.12 14.26 1.64
N SER A 109 1.04 13.40 1.22
CA SER A 109 0.87 12.55 0.04
C SER A 109 1.85 11.38 0.05
N VAL A 110 1.64 10.42 -0.85
CA VAL A 110 2.62 9.37 -1.15
C VAL A 110 3.34 9.78 -2.42
N ALA A 111 4.61 10.14 -2.30
CA ALA A 111 5.40 10.64 -3.42
C ALA A 111 5.83 9.54 -4.40
N ALA A 112 6.10 8.33 -3.89
CA ALA A 112 6.60 7.24 -4.71
C ALA A 112 6.38 5.88 -4.07
N LEU A 113 6.15 4.87 -4.91
CA LEU A 113 6.36 3.47 -4.56
C LEU A 113 7.62 2.98 -5.29
N ILE A 114 8.71 2.80 -4.54
CA ILE A 114 9.99 2.28 -5.02
C ILE A 114 9.96 0.75 -5.09
N THR A 115 8.95 0.20 -5.75
CA THR A 115 8.86 -1.24 -5.96
C THR A 115 9.55 -1.66 -7.27
N GLY A 116 9.82 -0.69 -8.15
CA GLY A 116 10.30 -0.93 -9.52
C GLY A 116 9.21 -1.44 -10.46
N ASP A 117 7.96 -1.49 -9.98
CA ASP A 117 6.82 -1.96 -10.76
C ASP A 117 6.13 -0.81 -11.50
N GLU A 118 5.79 -1.05 -12.76
CA GLU A 118 5.01 -0.12 -13.57
C GLU A 118 3.59 -0.65 -13.76
N PHE A 119 2.60 0.23 -13.58
CA PHE A 119 1.20 -0.08 -13.89
C PHE A 119 0.89 0.36 -15.31
N THR A 120 0.83 -0.60 -16.24
CA THR A 120 0.51 -0.34 -17.64
C THR A 120 -0.92 -0.78 -17.95
N VAL A 121 -1.74 0.09 -18.54
CA VAL A 121 -3.10 -0.25 -18.99
C VAL A 121 -3.06 -1.43 -19.97
N GLY A 122 -3.93 -2.40 -19.76
CA GLY A 122 -4.01 -3.64 -20.54
C GLY A 122 -3.00 -4.72 -20.14
N GLN A 123 -2.11 -4.45 -19.18
CA GLN A 123 -1.21 -5.46 -18.61
C GLN A 123 -1.74 -5.98 -17.26
N PRO A 124 -1.33 -7.19 -16.84
CA PRO A 124 -1.61 -7.66 -15.49
C PRO A 124 -1.04 -6.72 -14.44
N MET A 125 -1.80 -6.51 -13.36
CA MET A 125 -1.35 -5.76 -12.20
C MET A 125 -0.06 -6.37 -11.65
N PRO A 126 0.94 -5.54 -11.30
CA PRO A 126 2.16 -6.02 -10.67
C PRO A 126 1.90 -6.83 -9.41
N ARG A 127 2.74 -7.87 -9.22
CA ARG A 127 2.73 -8.65 -7.98
C ARG A 127 3.18 -7.75 -6.85
N GLY A 128 2.41 -7.64 -5.78
CA GLY A 128 2.72 -6.65 -4.75
C GLY A 128 1.49 -6.00 -4.17
N TYR A 129 0.49 -5.88 -5.04
CA TYR A 129 -0.67 -5.02 -4.89
C TYR A 129 -1.93 -5.83 -4.68
N ASP A 130 -1.84 -7.07 -4.19
CA ASP A 130 -3.03 -7.88 -3.95
C ASP A 130 -3.89 -7.31 -2.82
N VAL A 131 -3.28 -6.55 -1.91
CA VAL A 131 -3.92 -5.87 -0.78
C VAL A 131 -4.35 -4.46 -1.16
N TYR A 132 -5.53 -4.05 -0.68
CA TYR A 132 -6.07 -2.72 -0.92
C TYR A 132 -5.24 -1.63 -0.22
N ASN A 133 -4.80 -0.64 -0.99
CA ASN A 133 -3.84 0.39 -0.55
C ASN A 133 -4.24 1.81 -0.95
N VAL A 134 -5.50 2.05 -1.33
CA VAL A 134 -5.98 3.40 -1.64
C VAL A 134 -6.01 4.24 -0.35
N PRO A 135 -5.49 5.49 -0.37
CA PRO A 135 -5.49 6.37 0.81
C PRO A 135 -6.90 6.68 1.31
N TYR A 136 -7.04 6.87 2.62
CA TYR A 136 -8.34 6.93 3.31
C TYR A 136 -9.30 7.96 2.71
N SER A 137 -8.80 9.15 2.39
CA SER A 137 -9.57 10.26 1.80
C SER A 137 -10.23 9.93 0.45
N TYR A 138 -9.78 8.88 -0.24
CA TYR A 138 -10.30 8.50 -1.55
C TYR A 138 -11.11 7.20 -1.54
N ARG A 139 -11.18 6.51 -0.39
CA ARG A 139 -11.84 5.20 -0.28
C ARG A 139 -13.33 5.26 -0.57
N ASP A 140 -14.00 6.36 -0.24
CA ASP A 140 -15.42 6.55 -0.55
C ASP A 140 -15.70 6.58 -2.07
N ARG A 141 -14.70 6.96 -2.87
CA ARG A 141 -14.80 7.03 -4.33
C ARG A 141 -14.24 5.79 -5.02
N TYR A 142 -13.18 5.21 -4.47
CA TYR A 142 -12.42 4.13 -5.09
C TYR A 142 -12.31 2.90 -4.17
N TYR A 143 -13.44 2.33 -3.79
CA TYR A 143 -13.50 1.08 -3.01
C TYR A 143 -13.58 -0.15 -3.91
N ASP A 144 -12.96 -1.26 -3.48
CA ASP A 144 -13.05 -2.54 -4.19
C ASP A 144 -14.52 -3.04 -4.19
N GLY A 145 -14.96 -3.53 -5.34
CA GLY A 145 -16.27 -4.12 -5.56
C GLY A 145 -16.21 -5.30 -6.53
N PRO A 146 -17.36 -5.93 -6.80
CA PRO A 146 -17.42 -7.14 -7.64
C PRO A 146 -16.94 -6.91 -9.08
N ASP A 147 -17.11 -5.70 -9.61
CA ASP A 147 -16.82 -5.38 -11.02
C ASP A 147 -15.51 -4.60 -11.20
N ARG A 148 -14.91 -4.12 -10.10
CA ARG A 148 -13.76 -3.22 -10.15
C ARG A 148 -12.96 -3.26 -8.85
N MET A 149 -11.65 -3.33 -8.97
CA MET A 149 -10.71 -3.15 -7.87
C MET A 149 -9.89 -1.87 -8.10
N TYR A 150 -9.38 -1.28 -7.02
CA TYR A 150 -8.60 -0.06 -7.09
C TYR A 150 -7.28 -0.17 -6.33
N ARG A 151 -6.18 0.24 -6.96
CA ARG A 151 -4.86 0.30 -6.31
C ARG A 151 -4.21 1.63 -6.54
N TYR A 152 -3.52 2.09 -5.50
CA TYR A 152 -2.73 3.31 -5.57
C TYR A 152 -1.28 2.97 -5.93
N SER A 153 -0.71 3.66 -6.90
CA SER A 153 0.72 3.62 -7.20
C SER A 153 1.20 4.93 -7.83
N ASP A 154 2.37 5.41 -7.39
CA ASP A 154 3.09 6.55 -7.96
C ASP A 154 2.23 7.81 -8.23
N GLY A 155 1.37 8.19 -7.28
CA GLY A 155 0.51 9.38 -7.43
C GLY A 155 -0.84 9.10 -8.09
N TYR A 156 -1.08 7.90 -8.58
CA TYR A 156 -2.30 7.54 -9.31
C TYR A 156 -3.14 6.47 -8.62
N VAL A 157 -4.46 6.57 -8.82
CA VAL A 157 -5.36 5.44 -8.58
C VAL A 157 -5.60 4.71 -9.89
N TYR A 158 -5.33 3.40 -9.90
CA TYR A 158 -5.56 2.49 -11.01
C TYR A 158 -6.81 1.67 -10.76
N GLN A 159 -7.62 1.48 -11.79
CA GLN A 159 -8.70 0.49 -11.80
C GLN A 159 -8.18 -0.83 -12.35
N ILE A 160 -8.53 -1.92 -11.70
CA ILE A 160 -8.17 -3.28 -12.07
C ILE A 160 -9.44 -4.10 -12.26
N ASP A 161 -9.46 -4.90 -13.31
CA ASP A 161 -10.50 -5.90 -13.53
C ASP A 161 -10.32 -7.06 -12.50
N PRO A 162 -11.31 -7.36 -11.65
CA PRO A 162 -11.14 -8.32 -10.56
C PRO A 162 -10.91 -9.76 -11.03
N GLU A 163 -11.43 -10.13 -12.20
CA GLU A 163 -11.37 -11.49 -12.74
C GLU A 163 -10.03 -11.74 -13.45
N THR A 164 -9.65 -10.84 -14.35
CA THR A 164 -8.47 -10.96 -15.20
C THR A 164 -7.21 -10.37 -14.58
N ARG A 165 -7.36 -9.54 -13.53
CA ARG A 165 -6.28 -8.77 -12.89
C ARG A 165 -5.60 -7.77 -13.82
N LEU A 166 -6.23 -7.43 -14.95
CA LEU A 166 -5.69 -6.44 -15.87
C LEU A 166 -5.94 -5.03 -15.37
N VAL A 167 -4.94 -4.16 -15.53
CA VAL A 167 -5.10 -2.72 -15.31
C VAL A 167 -6.03 -2.17 -16.40
N ALA A 168 -7.22 -1.74 -15.99
CA ALA A 168 -8.25 -1.23 -16.89
C ALA A 168 -8.09 0.26 -17.20
N ALA A 169 -7.66 1.05 -16.21
CA ALA A 169 -7.47 2.50 -16.36
C ALA A 169 -6.53 3.07 -15.30
N ALA A 170 -5.89 4.20 -15.62
CA ALA A 170 -5.32 5.14 -14.65
C ALA A 170 -6.31 6.32 -14.53
N ILE A 171 -6.82 6.59 -13.33
CA ILE A 171 -7.98 7.48 -13.16
C ILE A 171 -7.58 8.90 -12.78
N ASP A 172 -6.84 9.08 -11.69
CA ASP A 172 -6.68 10.41 -11.08
C ASP A 172 -5.24 10.63 -10.62
N LEU A 173 -4.80 11.90 -10.68
CA LEU A 173 -3.49 12.36 -10.24
C LEU A 173 -3.68 13.04 -8.88
N LEU A 174 -3.17 12.44 -7.82
CA LEU A 174 -3.26 12.97 -6.47
C LEU A 174 -2.20 14.07 -6.27
N ILE A 175 -2.44 15.27 -6.81
CA ILE A 175 -1.69 16.51 -6.51
C ILE A 175 -2.50 17.46 -5.64
#